data_AF-B3VUT2-F1
#
_entry.id   AF-B3VUT2-F1
#
_cell.length_a   1.000
_cell.length_b   1.000
_cell.length_c   1.000
_cell.angle_alpha   90.00
_cell.angle_beta   90.00
_cell.angle_gamma   90.00
#
_symmetry.space_group_name_H-M   'P 1'
#
loop_
_entity.id
_entity.type
_entity.pdbx_description
1 polymer ?
#
loop_
_entity_poly.entity_id
_entity_poly.type
_entity_poly.pdbx_seq_one_letter_code
_entity_poly.pdbx_strand_id
1 'polypeptide(L)'
;VENRCRFLMQVIQAVVSAVGADRVAFRMSPAIDHLDATDSDPLNLGLSVIERINKMQLRVGSKLTYLHVTQPRYTAYGQTESGRPGTEDEEAQMIRTWRRAYQGTLMCSGGFTRELGIQAVAEGDADLVSYGRLFISNPDLVLRLKLDAPLNKYIRKTFYSQDPVVGYTDYPFLSKANGGQ
;
A
#
# COMPACT_ATOMS: atom_id res chain seq x y z
N VAL A 1 15.67 10.20 -16.01
CA VAL A 1 15.23 9.56 -14.73
C VAL A 1 16.22 9.79 -13.58
N GLU A 2 17.53 9.67 -13.80
CA GLU A 2 18.56 9.78 -12.74
C GLU A 2 18.43 11.01 -11.84
N ASN A 3 18.29 12.21 -12.42
CA ASN A 3 18.13 13.45 -11.66
C ASN A 3 16.86 13.48 -10.79
N ARG A 4 15.77 12.83 -11.23
CA ARG A 4 14.48 12.79 -10.49
C ARG A 4 14.57 11.94 -9.22
N CYS A 5 15.36 10.87 -9.25
CA CYS A 5 15.53 9.99 -8.09
C CYS A 5 16.54 10.51 -7.06
N ARG A 6 17.29 11.58 -7.37
CA ARG A 6 18.41 12.05 -6.54
C ARG A 6 17.98 12.42 -5.13
N PHE A 7 16.98 13.31 -5.02
CA PHE A 7 16.50 13.80 -3.74
C PHE A 7 15.92 12.65 -2.90
N LEU A 8 15.08 11.81 -3.51
CA LEU A 8 14.55 10.60 -2.89
C LEU A 8 15.65 9.74 -2.27
N MET A 9 16.69 9.43 -3.05
CA MET A 9 17.77 8.58 -2.56
C MET A 9 18.62 9.26 -1.48
N GLN A 10 18.79 10.58 -1.53
CA GLN A 10 19.47 11.33 -0.47
C GLN A 10 18.71 11.24 0.86
N VAL A 11 17.38 11.37 0.82
CA VAL A 11 16.53 11.22 2.02
C VAL A 11 16.60 9.81 2.58
N ILE A 12 16.42 8.78 1.75
CA ILE A 12 16.49 7.38 2.20
C ILE A 12 17.87 7.11 2.85
N GLN A 13 18.95 7.52 2.18
CA GLN A 13 20.30 7.30 2.71
C GLN A 13 20.53 8.04 4.04
N ALA A 14 20.09 9.29 4.16
CA ALA A 14 20.23 10.05 5.41
C ALA A 14 19.48 9.39 6.57
N VAL A 15 18.25 8.92 6.35
CA VAL A 15 17.46 8.24 7.39
C VAL A 15 18.08 6.89 7.73
N VAL A 16 18.47 6.09 6.73
CA VAL A 16 19.17 4.81 6.93
C VAL A 16 20.45 5.00 7.74
N SER A 17 21.25 6.03 7.46
CA SER A 17 22.46 6.34 8.23
C SER A 17 22.16 6.71 9.69
N ALA A 18 21.01 7.33 9.96
CA ALA A 18 20.64 7.76 11.30
C ALA A 18 20.06 6.63 12.17
N VAL A 19 19.26 5.73 11.60
CA VAL A 19 18.48 4.74 12.38
C VAL A 19 18.68 3.28 11.98
N GLY A 20 19.48 3.00 10.93
CA GLY A 20 19.67 1.64 10.41
C GLY A 20 18.61 1.25 9.38
N ALA A 21 19.01 0.50 8.34
CA ALA A 21 18.13 0.14 7.22
C ALA A 21 16.97 -0.76 7.65
N ASP A 22 17.19 -1.64 8.62
CA ASP A 22 16.20 -2.56 9.18
C ASP A 22 15.03 -1.86 9.89
N ARG A 23 15.15 -0.55 10.16
CA ARG A 23 14.11 0.30 10.76
C ARG A 23 13.49 1.30 9.79
N VAL A 24 13.85 1.23 8.50
CA VAL A 24 13.37 2.15 7.48
C VAL A 24 12.55 1.41 6.44
N ALA A 25 11.35 1.92 6.17
CA ALA A 25 10.55 1.52 5.02
C ALA A 25 10.41 2.68 4.05
N PHE A 26 10.16 2.36 2.77
CA PHE A 26 9.90 3.36 1.75
C PHE A 26 8.56 3.08 1.07
N ARG A 27 7.72 4.12 0.91
CA ARG A 27 6.43 4.02 0.23
C ARG A 27 6.44 4.82 -1.08
N MET A 28 5.95 4.20 -2.16
CA MET A 28 5.81 4.85 -3.46
C MET A 28 4.46 4.54 -4.12
N SER A 29 4.07 5.41 -5.05
CA SER A 29 2.87 5.28 -5.89
C SER A 29 3.14 5.76 -7.32
N PRO A 30 4.01 5.06 -8.09
CA PRO A 30 4.49 5.57 -9.37
C PRO A 30 3.38 5.77 -10.42
N ALA A 31 2.28 5.04 -10.30
CA ALA A 31 1.15 5.02 -11.24
C ALA A 31 -0.10 5.73 -10.71
N ILE A 32 0.01 6.55 -9.65
CA ILE A 32 -1.10 7.35 -9.12
C ILE A 32 -0.88 8.82 -9.51
N ASP A 33 -1.86 9.39 -10.20
CA ASP A 33 -1.88 10.77 -10.74
C ASP A 33 -2.46 11.82 -9.77
N HIS A 34 -2.67 11.44 -8.50
CA HIS A 34 -3.25 12.31 -7.48
C HIS A 34 -2.46 13.62 -7.32
N LEU A 35 -3.16 14.76 -7.25
CA LEU A 35 -2.57 16.11 -7.18
C LEU A 35 -1.65 16.41 -8.38
N ASP A 36 -2.07 16.01 -9.58
CA ASP A 36 -1.36 16.22 -10.84
C ASP A 36 0.03 15.57 -10.90
N ALA A 37 0.29 14.60 -10.03
CA ALA A 37 1.56 13.87 -9.96
C ALA A 37 1.66 12.81 -11.07
N THR A 38 1.79 13.26 -12.31
CA THR A 38 1.84 12.41 -13.51
C THR A 38 3.26 12.05 -13.91
N ASP A 39 3.44 10.86 -14.51
CA ASP A 39 4.65 10.48 -15.20
C ASP A 39 4.29 9.82 -16.53
N SER A 40 5.08 10.06 -17.58
CA SER A 40 4.85 9.45 -18.90
C SER A 40 5.16 7.95 -18.93
N ASP A 41 5.94 7.46 -17.97
CA ASP A 41 6.33 6.06 -17.85
C ASP A 41 6.43 5.60 -16.37
N PRO A 42 5.26 5.39 -15.71
CA PRO A 42 5.19 4.94 -14.32
C PRO A 42 5.94 3.65 -14.03
N LEU A 43 5.91 2.69 -14.96
CA LEU A 43 6.53 1.37 -14.81
C LEU A 43 8.05 1.53 -14.67
N ASN A 44 8.70 2.23 -15.61
CA ASN A 44 10.14 2.41 -15.59
C ASN A 44 10.60 3.38 -14.50
N LEU A 45 9.77 4.34 -14.08
CA LEU A 45 10.03 5.15 -12.91
C LEU A 45 10.12 4.27 -11.64
N GLY A 46 9.14 3.40 -11.41
CA GLY A 46 9.15 2.47 -10.28
C GLY A 46 10.36 1.52 -10.31
N LEU A 47 10.67 0.95 -11.47
CA LEU A 47 11.86 0.09 -11.65
C LEU A 47 13.16 0.82 -11.33
N SER A 48 13.30 2.07 -11.77
CA SER A 48 14.48 2.90 -11.51
C SER A 48 14.67 3.18 -10.02
N VAL A 49 13.58 3.38 -9.28
CA VAL A 49 13.63 3.56 -7.81
C VAL A 49 14.03 2.25 -7.13
N ILE A 50 13.42 1.13 -7.52
CA ILE A 50 13.72 -0.21 -6.99
C ILE A 50 15.19 -0.58 -7.20
N GLU A 51 15.73 -0.36 -8.39
CA GLU A 51 17.13 -0.66 -8.71
C GLU A 51 18.08 0.10 -7.77
N ARG A 52 17.78 1.38 -7.50
CA ARG A 52 18.59 2.23 -6.61
C ARG A 52 18.51 1.81 -5.16
N ILE A 53 17.33 1.41 -4.70
CA ILE A 53 17.15 0.85 -3.36
C ILE A 53 17.93 -0.45 -3.24
N ASN A 54 17.81 -1.39 -4.18
CA ASN A 54 18.56 -2.64 -4.16
C ASN A 54 20.09 -2.40 -4.10
N LYS A 55 20.61 -1.48 -4.93
CA LYS A 55 22.03 -1.08 -4.89
C LYS A 55 22.44 -0.49 -3.54
N MET A 56 21.58 0.33 -2.93
CA MET A 56 21.83 0.89 -1.60
C MET A 56 21.85 -0.22 -0.53
N GLN A 57 20.87 -1.11 -0.52
CA GLN A 57 20.80 -2.24 0.41
C GLN A 57 22.04 -3.13 0.31
N LEU A 58 22.51 -3.41 -0.91
CA LEU A 58 23.75 -4.17 -1.13
C LEU A 58 24.97 -3.46 -0.53
N ARG A 59 25.11 -2.14 -0.74
CA ARG A 59 26.21 -1.35 -0.19
C ARG A 59 26.19 -1.28 1.33
N VAL A 60 25.00 -1.17 1.93
CA VAL A 60 24.82 -1.09 3.39
C VAL A 60 24.92 -2.48 4.05
N GLY A 61 24.72 -3.56 3.30
CA GLY A 61 24.69 -4.92 3.83
C GLY A 61 23.42 -5.23 4.63
N SER A 62 22.38 -4.38 4.54
CA SER A 62 21.10 -4.57 5.20
C SER A 62 19.96 -4.12 4.29
N LYS A 63 18.83 -4.82 4.38
CA LYS A 63 17.61 -4.49 3.64
C LYS A 63 16.78 -3.45 4.38
N LEU A 64 15.99 -2.69 3.63
CA LEU A 64 14.89 -1.92 4.21
C LEU A 64 13.87 -2.86 4.85
N THR A 65 13.14 -2.39 5.87
CA THR A 65 12.08 -3.17 6.53
C THR A 65 11.05 -3.65 5.50
N TYR A 66 10.60 -2.76 4.62
CA TYR A 66 9.80 -3.10 3.45
C TYR A 66 9.76 -1.97 2.42
N LEU A 67 9.46 -2.33 1.17
CA LEU A 67 8.97 -1.42 0.14
C LEU A 67 7.45 -1.48 0.11
N HIS A 68 6.78 -0.34 0.21
CA HIS A 68 5.33 -0.24 0.16
C HIS A 68 4.88 0.39 -1.15
N VAL A 69 4.16 -0.37 -1.98
CA VAL A 69 3.62 0.11 -3.26
C VAL A 69 2.12 0.30 -3.15
N THR A 70 1.63 1.46 -3.60
CA THR A 70 0.19 1.71 -3.72
C THR A 70 -0.24 1.49 -5.17
N GLN A 71 -1.15 0.54 -5.36
CA GLN A 71 -1.84 0.28 -6.64
C GLN A 71 -2.75 1.46 -6.99
N PRO A 72 -2.90 1.78 -8.29
CA PRO A 72 -3.89 2.75 -8.71
C PRO A 72 -5.31 2.28 -8.35
N ARG A 73 -6.23 3.22 -8.24
CA ARG A 73 -7.60 2.98 -7.74
C ARG A 73 -8.57 2.94 -8.91
N TYR A 74 -8.99 1.75 -9.33
CA TYR A 74 -10.06 1.62 -10.33
C TYR A 74 -11.45 1.54 -9.71
N THR A 75 -11.58 0.85 -8.58
CA THR A 75 -12.89 0.47 -8.02
C THR A 75 -13.26 1.25 -6.75
N ALA A 76 -12.41 2.17 -6.31
CA ALA A 76 -12.47 2.75 -4.97
C ALA A 76 -13.07 4.16 -4.89
N TYR A 77 -13.18 4.85 -6.02
CA TYR A 77 -13.87 6.12 -6.17
C TYR A 77 -14.64 6.03 -7.48
N GLY A 78 -15.95 6.21 -7.46
CA GLY A 78 -16.74 6.41 -8.68
C GLY A 78 -16.44 7.75 -9.38
N GLN A 79 -15.17 8.18 -9.36
CA GLN A 79 -14.61 9.42 -9.87
C GLN A 79 -13.17 9.09 -10.32
N THR A 80 -13.04 8.62 -11.56
CA THR A 80 -11.80 8.76 -12.32
C THR A 80 -11.99 9.98 -13.21
N GLU A 81 -11.52 11.15 -12.78
CA GLU A 81 -11.33 12.25 -13.73
C GLU A 81 -9.97 12.05 -14.40
N SER A 82 -10.01 11.89 -15.72
CA SER A 82 -8.94 12.24 -16.68
C SER A 82 -7.73 11.32 -16.88
N GLY A 83 -7.91 10.00 -16.86
CA GLY A 83 -6.92 9.06 -17.39
C GLY A 83 -7.57 7.86 -18.06
N ARG A 84 -7.00 7.33 -19.16
CA ARG A 84 -7.47 6.06 -19.73
C ARG A 84 -7.26 5.01 -18.65
N PRO A 85 -8.33 4.38 -18.15
CA PRO A 85 -8.18 3.40 -17.11
C PRO A 85 -7.48 2.17 -17.73
N GLY A 86 -6.21 1.89 -17.39
CA GLY A 86 -5.53 0.63 -17.65
C GLY A 86 -6.25 -0.56 -17.01
N THR A 87 -6.15 -1.74 -17.60
CA THR A 87 -6.94 -2.89 -17.14
C THR A 87 -6.42 -3.44 -15.80
N GLU A 88 -7.26 -4.17 -15.06
CA GLU A 88 -6.83 -4.88 -13.84
C GLU A 88 -5.62 -5.78 -14.11
N ASP A 89 -5.54 -6.39 -15.31
CA ASP A 89 -4.41 -7.20 -15.75
C ASP A 89 -3.13 -6.38 -15.93
N GLU A 90 -3.23 -5.17 -16.49
CA GLU A 90 -2.08 -4.27 -16.67
C GLU A 90 -1.50 -3.83 -15.31
N GLU A 91 -2.36 -3.52 -14.34
CA GLU A 91 -1.95 -3.18 -12.98
C GLU A 91 -1.28 -4.36 -12.26
N ALA A 92 -1.93 -5.52 -12.32
CA ALA A 92 -1.39 -6.74 -11.73
C ALA A 92 -0.02 -7.07 -12.34
N GLN A 93 0.12 -6.91 -13.66
CA GLN A 93 1.40 -7.12 -14.34
C GLN A 93 2.46 -6.09 -13.93
N MET A 94 2.08 -4.84 -13.71
CA MET A 94 2.97 -3.79 -13.23
C MET A 94 3.49 -4.09 -11.83
N ILE A 95 2.60 -4.47 -10.90
CA ILE A 95 2.97 -4.89 -9.54
C ILE A 95 3.88 -6.11 -9.57
N ARG A 96 3.55 -7.14 -10.35
CA ARG A 96 4.41 -8.31 -10.54
C ARG A 96 5.80 -7.95 -11.04
N THR A 97 5.88 -6.99 -11.96
CA THR A 97 7.15 -6.52 -12.51
C THR A 97 8.01 -5.86 -11.43
N TRP A 98 7.42 -4.99 -10.61
CA TRP A 98 8.11 -4.38 -9.47
C TRP A 98 8.45 -5.40 -8.38
N ARG A 99 7.57 -6.37 -8.11
CA ARG A 99 7.81 -7.43 -7.13
C ARG A 99 9.01 -8.28 -7.50
N ARG A 100 9.10 -8.72 -8.75
CA ARG A 100 10.23 -9.50 -9.29
C ARG A 100 11.54 -8.72 -9.24
N ALA A 101 11.49 -7.39 -9.40
CA ALA A 101 12.67 -6.54 -9.38
C ALA A 101 13.17 -6.24 -7.95
N TYR A 102 12.29 -6.13 -6.96
CA TYR A 102 12.66 -5.70 -5.61
C TYR A 102 13.23 -6.83 -4.74
N GLN A 103 14.38 -6.57 -4.11
CA GLN A 103 15.07 -7.55 -3.25
C GLN A 103 14.79 -7.28 -1.77
N GLY A 104 13.63 -7.70 -1.29
CA GLY A 104 13.21 -7.55 0.10
C GLY A 104 11.72 -7.77 0.28
N THR A 105 11.21 -7.39 1.46
CA THR A 105 9.79 -7.47 1.78
C THR A 105 9.00 -6.40 1.03
N LEU A 106 8.01 -6.79 0.23
CA LEU A 106 7.13 -5.89 -0.50
C LEU A 106 5.72 -5.93 0.07
N MET A 107 5.21 -4.76 0.42
CA MET A 107 3.83 -4.54 0.86
C MET A 107 3.03 -3.85 -0.25
N CYS A 108 1.86 -4.38 -0.58
CA CYS A 108 0.92 -3.75 -1.51
C CYS A 108 -0.25 -3.09 -0.77
N SER A 109 -0.83 -2.05 -1.37
CA SER A 109 -2.07 -1.42 -0.89
C SER A 109 -2.85 -0.84 -2.06
N GLY A 110 -4.14 -0.58 -1.86
CA GLY A 110 -5.02 -0.02 -2.89
C GLY A 110 -6.15 -0.99 -3.22
N GLY A 111 -7.37 -0.68 -2.80
CA GLY A 111 -8.56 -1.41 -3.22
C GLY A 111 -8.74 -2.86 -2.72
N PHE A 112 -7.74 -3.48 -2.11
CA PHE A 112 -7.81 -4.88 -1.67
C PHE A 112 -9.08 -5.25 -0.88
N THR A 113 -9.71 -6.35 -1.31
CA THR A 113 -10.65 -7.14 -0.51
C THR A 113 -9.89 -8.22 0.28
N ARG A 114 -10.63 -9.08 0.99
CA ARG A 114 -10.07 -10.26 1.63
C ARG A 114 -9.49 -11.21 0.58
N GLU A 115 -10.27 -11.52 -0.45
CA GLU A 115 -9.98 -12.48 -1.52
C GLU A 115 -8.75 -12.03 -2.30
N LEU A 116 -8.75 -10.77 -2.76
CA LEU A 116 -7.61 -10.19 -3.49
C LEU A 116 -6.34 -10.18 -2.62
N GLY A 117 -6.48 -9.94 -1.31
CA GLY A 117 -5.35 -9.92 -0.40
C GLY A 117 -4.73 -11.31 -0.19
N ILE A 118 -5.59 -12.32 -0.02
CA ILE A 118 -5.16 -13.72 0.08
C ILE A 118 -4.48 -14.15 -1.22
N GLN A 119 -5.09 -13.83 -2.36
CA GLN A 119 -4.55 -14.18 -3.67
C GLN A 119 -3.17 -13.55 -3.91
N ALA A 120 -3.01 -12.25 -3.66
CA ALA A 120 -1.74 -11.57 -3.89
C ALA A 120 -0.57 -12.14 -3.05
N VAL A 121 -0.85 -12.60 -1.83
CA VAL A 121 0.16 -13.26 -0.99
C VAL A 121 0.41 -14.70 -1.47
N ALA A 122 -0.64 -15.45 -1.81
CA ALA A 122 -0.52 -16.84 -2.27
C ALA A 122 0.24 -16.96 -3.60
N GLU A 123 0.06 -15.99 -4.51
CA GLU A 123 0.73 -15.96 -5.81
C GLU A 123 2.15 -15.36 -5.74
N GLY A 124 2.55 -14.80 -4.58
CA GLY A 124 3.86 -14.19 -4.38
C GLY A 124 3.99 -12.78 -4.95
N ASP A 125 2.89 -12.16 -5.35
CA ASP A 125 2.83 -10.78 -5.88
C ASP A 125 3.12 -9.74 -4.79
N ALA A 126 2.88 -10.07 -3.52
CA ALA A 126 3.29 -9.30 -2.36
C ALA A 126 3.58 -10.21 -1.16
N ASP A 127 4.43 -9.75 -0.23
CA ASP A 127 4.63 -10.44 1.05
C ASP A 127 3.61 -9.97 2.10
N LEU A 128 3.11 -8.74 1.96
CA LEU A 128 2.18 -8.09 2.89
C LEU A 128 1.12 -7.29 2.12
N VAL A 129 -0.09 -7.19 2.70
CA VAL A 129 -1.17 -6.35 2.18
C VAL A 129 -1.62 -5.35 3.24
N SER A 130 -1.71 -4.08 2.87
CA SER A 130 -2.15 -2.99 3.74
C SER A 130 -3.56 -2.53 3.37
N TYR A 131 -4.41 -2.44 4.40
CA TYR A 131 -5.79 -1.97 4.31
C TYR A 131 -5.92 -0.62 5.02
N GLY A 132 -6.39 0.41 4.33
CA GLY A 132 -6.61 1.75 4.92
C GLY A 132 -8.05 1.93 5.41
N ARG A 133 -8.96 2.19 4.46
CA ARG A 133 -10.37 2.52 4.73
C ARG A 133 -11.10 1.45 5.57
N LEU A 134 -10.80 0.18 5.33
CA LEU A 134 -11.41 -0.90 6.10
C LEU A 134 -10.94 -0.88 7.56
N PHE A 135 -9.69 -0.50 7.83
CA PHE A 135 -9.19 -0.38 9.20
C PHE A 135 -9.79 0.82 9.94
N ILE A 136 -10.18 1.89 9.23
CA ILE A 136 -10.92 3.01 9.83
C ILE A 136 -12.23 2.51 10.44
N SER A 137 -13.01 1.72 9.69
CA SER A 137 -14.34 1.28 10.14
C SER A 137 -14.37 -0.04 10.90
N ASN A 138 -13.28 -0.82 10.87
CA ASN A 138 -13.21 -2.14 11.48
C ASN A 138 -11.97 -2.19 12.40
N PRO A 139 -12.09 -1.83 13.69
CA PRO A 139 -10.94 -1.88 14.61
C PRO A 139 -10.39 -3.30 14.78
N ASP A 140 -11.21 -4.32 14.52
CA ASP A 140 -10.91 -5.74 14.53
C ASP A 140 -10.81 -6.35 13.12
N LEU A 141 -10.40 -5.57 12.11
CA LEU A 141 -10.35 -6.00 10.71
C LEU A 141 -9.64 -7.34 10.51
N VAL A 142 -8.49 -7.54 11.17
CA VAL A 142 -7.71 -8.80 11.03
C VAL A 142 -8.54 -10.01 11.43
N LEU A 143 -9.33 -9.90 12.52
CA LEU A 143 -10.21 -10.98 12.97
C LEU A 143 -11.34 -11.21 11.97
N ARG A 144 -11.94 -10.13 11.44
CA ARG A 144 -12.99 -10.23 10.42
C ARG A 144 -12.50 -10.90 9.15
N LEU A 145 -11.33 -10.51 8.65
CA LEU A 145 -10.71 -11.14 7.48
C LEU A 145 -10.39 -12.61 7.76
N LYS A 146 -9.92 -12.95 8.96
CA LYS A 146 -9.65 -14.35 9.33
C LYS A 146 -10.92 -15.22 9.33
N LEU A 147 -12.02 -14.70 9.86
CA LEU A 147 -13.29 -15.41 10.03
C LEU A 147 -14.24 -15.28 8.83
N ASP A 148 -13.86 -14.51 7.82
CA ASP A 148 -14.77 -14.10 6.73
C ASP A 148 -16.07 -13.46 7.27
N ALA A 149 -15.91 -12.62 8.29
CA ALA A 149 -17.03 -11.97 8.97
C ALA A 149 -17.45 -10.66 8.26
N PRO A 150 -18.71 -10.22 8.43
CA PRO A 150 -19.19 -8.97 7.86
C PRO A 150 -18.32 -7.77 8.25
N LEU A 151 -18.06 -6.88 7.29
CA LEU A 151 -17.30 -5.64 7.50
C LEU A 151 -18.24 -4.45 7.74
N ASN A 152 -17.90 -3.63 8.73
CA ASN A 152 -18.52 -2.33 8.94
C ASN A 152 -18.23 -1.42 7.74
N LYS A 153 -19.25 -0.72 7.26
CA LYS A 153 -19.11 0.29 6.20
C LYS A 153 -18.41 1.53 6.75
N TYR A 154 -17.39 2.00 6.06
CA TYR A 154 -16.76 3.28 6.37
C TYR A 154 -17.63 4.45 5.95
N ILE A 155 -17.53 5.56 6.67
CA ILE A 155 -18.28 6.79 6.40
C ILE A 155 -17.29 7.86 5.96
N ARG A 156 -17.26 8.18 4.66
CA ARG A 156 -16.23 9.08 4.11
C ARG A 156 -16.29 10.50 4.67
N LYS A 157 -17.50 10.98 4.99
CA LYS A 157 -17.71 12.34 5.54
C LYS A 157 -17.02 12.56 6.88
N THR A 158 -16.65 11.48 7.59
CA THR A 158 -16.02 11.55 8.91
C THR A 158 -14.52 11.25 8.87
N PHE A 159 -13.91 10.98 7.70
CA PHE A 159 -12.46 10.72 7.61
C PHE A 159 -11.61 11.90 8.08
N TYR A 160 -12.09 13.11 7.80
CA TYR A 160 -11.50 14.36 8.26
C TYR A 160 -12.60 15.14 8.96
N SER A 161 -12.69 14.97 10.28
CA SER A 161 -13.68 15.61 11.15
C SER A 161 -12.96 16.22 12.36
N GLN A 162 -13.57 17.24 12.96
CA GLN A 162 -13.15 17.77 14.26
C GLN A 162 -13.78 17.01 15.43
N ASP A 163 -14.79 16.18 15.16
CA ASP A 163 -15.41 15.34 16.17
C ASP A 163 -14.43 14.25 16.64
N PRO A 164 -14.12 14.16 17.94
CA PRO A 164 -13.13 13.22 18.45
C PRO A 164 -13.62 11.76 18.52
N VAL A 165 -14.91 11.51 18.30
CA VAL A 165 -15.52 10.19 18.48
C VAL A 165 -16.18 9.70 17.19
N VAL A 166 -17.03 10.53 16.57
CA VAL A 166 -17.93 10.10 15.49
C VAL A 166 -17.17 9.73 14.22
N GLY A 167 -17.25 8.45 13.84
CA GLY A 167 -16.52 7.88 12.71
C GLY A 167 -15.02 7.75 12.95
N TYR A 168 -14.58 7.74 14.22
CA TYR A 168 -13.19 7.56 14.62
C TYR A 168 -13.03 6.42 15.63
N THR A 169 -13.61 6.55 16.83
CA THR A 169 -13.52 5.54 17.90
C THR A 169 -14.84 4.81 18.19
N ASP A 170 -15.92 5.18 17.51
CA ASP A 170 -17.27 4.65 17.74
C ASP A 170 -17.64 3.48 16.82
N TYR A 171 -16.74 3.03 15.95
CA TYR A 171 -16.95 1.84 15.14
C TYR A 171 -17.00 0.57 16.00
N PRO A 172 -18.04 -0.28 15.86
CA PRO A 172 -18.22 -1.43 16.73
C PRO A 172 -17.25 -2.57 16.37
N PHE A 173 -16.75 -3.26 17.38
CA PHE A 173 -16.11 -4.58 17.24
C PHE A 173 -17.14 -5.65 16.86
N LEU A 174 -16.70 -6.80 16.34
CA LEU A 174 -17.53 -7.99 16.28
C LEU A 174 -18.03 -8.30 17.69
N SER A 175 -19.34 -8.33 17.90
CA SER A 175 -19.90 -8.86 19.14
C SER A 175 -19.41 -10.28 19.31
N LYS A 176 -18.80 -10.61 20.47
CA LYS A 176 -18.71 -12.01 20.88
C LYS A 176 -20.14 -12.53 20.83
N ALA A 177 -20.42 -13.52 19.99
CA ALA A 177 -21.70 -14.21 20.06
C ALA A 177 -21.87 -14.64 21.53
N ASN A 178 -22.90 -14.11 22.20
CA ASN A 178 -23.34 -14.67 23.45
C ASN A 178 -23.72 -16.11 23.11
N GLY A 179 -22.86 -17.06 23.48
CA GLY A 179 -23.22 -18.47 23.51
C GLY A 179 -24.52 -18.55 24.29
N GLY A 180 -25.55 -19.11 23.65
CA GLY A 180 -26.91 -19.13 24.16
C GLY A 180 -26.99 -19.61 25.60
N GLN A 181 -27.84 -18.94 26.37
CA GLN A 181 -28.57 -19.58 27.45
C GLN A 181 -29.88 -20.13 26.87
#